data_AF-A0A359E2V1-F1
#
_entry.id   AF-A0A359E2V1-F1
#
_cell.length_a   1.000
_cell.length_b   1.000
_cell.length_c   1.000
_cell.angle_alpha   90.00
_cell.angle_beta   90.00
_cell.angle_gamma   90.00
#
_symmetry.space_group_name_H-M   'P 1'
#
loop_
_entity.id
_entity.type
_entity.pdbx_description
1 polymer ?
#
loop_
_entity_poly.entity_id
_entity_poly.type
_entity_poly.pdbx_seq_one_letter_code
_entity_poly.pdbx_strand_id
1 'polypeptide(L)'
;MLLRFSLGGVGALVLAFCFYGLMYLSSVNAKSDDIREVYRSMHPILRVAVATTTLADSDLVVTDIQRQPEDYAAMGIPVNQRSLHFPQPTGYVHAIDLRTIGRNEFRNFILRTSLEFMGLKTIRHVGTADHLHVALPVSH
;
A
#
# COMPACT_ATOMS: atom_id res chain seq x y z
N MET A 1 9.02 35.69 -13.42
CA MET A 1 8.13 35.86 -12.24
C MET A 1 7.00 34.84 -12.26
N LEU A 2 6.20 34.75 -13.33
CA LEU A 2 5.17 33.70 -13.53
C LEU A 2 5.70 32.25 -13.36
N LEU A 3 6.86 31.93 -13.95
CA LEU A 3 7.48 30.61 -13.82
C LEU A 3 7.86 30.24 -12.37
N ARG A 4 8.23 31.22 -11.54
CA ARG A 4 8.57 30.99 -10.13
C ARG A 4 7.32 30.75 -9.28
N PHE A 5 6.23 31.47 -9.57
CA PHE A 5 4.95 31.25 -8.94
C PHE A 5 4.33 29.89 -9.34
N SER A 6 4.51 29.46 -10.59
CA SER A 6 4.04 28.15 -11.04
C SER A 6 4.82 26.99 -10.40
N LEU A 7 6.15 27.11 -10.28
CA LEU A 7 6.99 26.13 -9.57
C LEU A 7 6.63 26.04 -8.08
N GLY A 8 6.41 27.19 -7.42
CA GLY A 8 5.98 27.23 -6.03
C GLY A 8 4.60 26.59 -5.82
N GLY A 9 3.64 26.87 -6.71
CA GLY A 9 2.30 26.28 -6.67
C GLY A 9 2.30 24.76 -6.85
N VAL A 10 3.06 24.25 -7.84
CA VAL A 10 3.21 22.80 -8.05
C VAL A 10 3.88 22.14 -6.84
N GLY A 11 4.94 22.76 -6.31
CA GLY A 11 5.61 22.26 -5.10
C GLY A 11 4.67 22.17 -3.91
N ALA A 12 3.85 23.20 -3.67
CA ALA A 12 2.86 23.20 -2.59
C ALA A 12 1.80 22.09 -2.77
N LEU A 13 1.32 21.87 -4.00
CA LEU A 13 0.36 20.81 -4.29
C LEU A 13 0.94 19.41 -4.02
N VAL A 14 2.17 19.16 -4.49
CA VAL A 14 2.85 17.88 -4.26
C VAL A 14 3.09 17.64 -2.77
N LEU A 15 3.54 18.66 -2.04
CA LEU A 15 3.75 18.56 -0.59
C LEU A 15 2.44 18.28 0.16
N ALA A 16 1.36 18.99 -0.21
CA ALA A 16 0.04 18.77 0.38
C ALA A 16 -0.46 17.34 0.11
N PHE A 17 -0.24 16.83 -1.10
CA PHE A 17 -0.59 15.46 -1.46
C PHE A 17 0.23 14.42 -0.69
N CYS A 18 1.55 14.61 -0.59
CA CYS A 18 2.40 13.74 0.22
C CYS A 18 1.95 13.75 1.68
N PHE A 19 1.61 14.91 2.24
CA PHE A 19 1.10 15.00 3.62
C PHE A 19 -0.24 14.28 3.77
N TYR A 20 -1.16 14.43 2.82
CA TYR A 20 -2.41 13.67 2.77
C TYR A 20 -2.13 12.16 2.78
N GLY A 21 -1.28 11.68 1.88
CA GLY A 21 -0.89 10.28 1.80
C GLY A 21 -0.19 9.79 3.07
N LEU A 22 0.63 10.59 3.74
CA LEU A 22 1.26 10.16 4.99
C LEU A 22 0.27 9.93 6.13
N MET A 23 -0.87 10.61 6.10
CA MET A 23 -1.75 10.77 7.26
C MET A 23 -3.11 10.10 7.14
N TYR A 24 -3.59 9.85 5.92
CA TYR A 24 -4.98 9.45 5.69
C TYR A 24 -5.14 8.39 4.58
N LEU A 25 -5.99 7.41 4.86
CA LEU A 25 -6.54 6.46 3.90
C LEU A 25 -8.07 6.61 3.87
N SER A 26 -8.62 6.81 2.69
CA SER A 26 -10.06 6.93 2.50
C SER A 26 -10.78 5.61 2.83
N SER A 27 -11.99 5.70 3.39
CA SER A 27 -12.77 4.51 3.74
C SER A 27 -13.14 3.67 2.53
N VAL A 28 -13.33 4.29 1.36
CA VAL A 28 -13.60 3.56 0.11
C VAL A 28 -12.38 2.78 -0.41
N ASN A 29 -11.17 3.15 0.03
CA ASN A 29 -9.91 2.50 -0.34
C ASN A 29 -9.41 1.52 0.73
N ALA A 30 -10.20 1.27 1.78
CA ALA A 30 -9.89 0.31 2.83
C ALA A 30 -10.95 -0.79 2.87
N LYS A 31 -10.53 -2.04 3.10
CA LYS A 31 -11.47 -3.17 3.23
C LYS A 31 -12.37 -3.06 4.47
N SER A 32 -11.85 -2.48 5.56
CA SER A 32 -12.56 -2.26 6.81
C SER A 32 -11.97 -1.06 7.55
N ASP A 33 -12.63 -0.62 8.62
CA ASP A 33 -12.12 0.44 9.49
C ASP A 33 -10.84 0.02 10.24
N ASP A 34 -10.71 -1.26 10.62
CA ASP A 34 -9.49 -1.79 11.25
C ASP A 34 -8.23 -1.55 10.40
N ILE A 35 -8.34 -1.70 9.07
CA ILE A 35 -7.25 -1.40 8.13
C ILE A 35 -6.85 0.08 8.18
N ARG A 36 -7.81 0.98 8.40
CA ARG A 36 -7.54 2.42 8.51
C ARG A 36 -6.91 2.78 9.85
N GLU A 37 -7.30 2.11 10.92
CA GLU A 37 -6.71 2.31 12.26
C GLU A 37 -5.21 2.02 12.25
N VAL A 38 -4.80 0.94 11.57
CA VAL A 38 -3.38 0.56 11.46
C VAL A 38 -2.65 1.26 10.30
N TYR A 39 -3.30 2.15 9.55
CA TYR A 39 -2.68 2.79 8.38
C TYR A 39 -1.32 3.44 8.68
N ARG A 40 -1.19 4.05 9.87
CA ARG A 40 0.04 4.72 10.30
C ARG A 40 1.10 3.77 10.87
N SER A 41 0.88 2.46 10.90
CA SER A 41 1.94 1.48 11.11
C SER A 41 2.65 1.11 9.81
N MET A 42 2.05 1.41 8.64
CA MET A 42 2.68 1.21 7.33
C MET A 42 3.88 2.11 7.13
N HIS A 43 4.94 1.63 6.48
CA HIS A 43 6.09 2.48 6.16
C HIS A 43 5.69 3.71 5.31
N PRO A 44 6.21 4.93 5.59
CA PRO A 44 5.85 6.16 4.87
C PRO A 44 5.93 6.09 3.35
N ILE A 45 6.93 5.37 2.80
CA ILE A 45 7.08 5.16 1.35
C ILE A 45 5.86 4.43 0.77
N LEU A 46 5.38 3.37 1.43
CA LEU A 46 4.20 2.62 0.98
C LEU A 46 2.94 3.48 1.07
N ARG A 47 2.80 4.33 2.10
CA ARG A 47 1.68 5.28 2.22
C ARG A 47 1.59 6.22 1.02
N VAL A 48 2.71 6.85 0.67
CA VAL A 48 2.76 7.78 -0.47
C VAL A 48 2.55 7.03 -1.78
N ALA A 49 3.14 5.84 -1.95
CA ALA A 49 2.95 5.02 -3.15
C ALA A 49 1.47 4.61 -3.34
N VAL A 50 0.82 4.12 -2.29
CA VAL A 50 -0.61 3.75 -2.33
C VAL A 50 -1.49 4.97 -2.56
N ALA A 51 -1.22 6.09 -1.87
CA ALA A 51 -1.98 7.32 -2.14
C ALA A 51 -1.86 7.72 -3.62
N THR A 52 -0.66 7.62 -4.18
CA THR A 52 -0.40 7.92 -5.60
C THR A 52 -1.17 6.98 -6.52
N THR A 53 -1.19 5.68 -6.24
CA THR A 53 -1.97 4.74 -7.06
C THR A 53 -3.47 4.97 -6.93
N THR A 54 -3.99 5.33 -5.75
CA THR A 54 -5.42 5.66 -5.58
C THR A 54 -5.87 6.89 -6.36
N LEU A 55 -4.97 7.83 -6.68
CA LEU A 55 -5.30 8.95 -7.58
C LEU A 55 -5.57 8.47 -9.01
N ALA A 56 -4.81 7.48 -9.49
CA ALA A 56 -4.98 6.91 -10.83
C ALA A 56 -6.06 5.83 -10.88
N ASP A 57 -6.39 5.24 -9.73
CA ASP A 57 -7.30 4.11 -9.58
C ASP A 57 -8.13 4.26 -8.31
N SER A 58 -9.23 5.00 -8.41
CA SER A 58 -10.11 5.34 -7.29
C SER A 58 -10.73 4.12 -6.60
N ASP A 59 -10.83 2.99 -7.32
CA ASP A 59 -11.44 1.74 -6.84
C ASP A 59 -10.42 0.81 -6.16
N LEU A 60 -9.17 1.22 -6.03
CA LEU A 60 -8.13 0.42 -5.38
C LEU A 60 -8.45 0.24 -3.89
N VAL A 61 -8.37 -1.00 -3.40
CA VAL A 61 -8.67 -1.33 -2.00
C VAL A 61 -7.48 -1.99 -1.33
N VAL A 62 -7.03 -1.40 -0.22
CA VAL A 62 -6.09 -2.03 0.71
C VAL A 62 -6.84 -3.05 1.54
N THR A 63 -6.42 -4.31 1.46
CA THR A 63 -7.08 -5.44 2.13
C THR A 63 -6.37 -5.88 3.39
N ASP A 64 -5.07 -5.59 3.50
CA ASP A 64 -4.24 -5.93 4.65
C ASP A 64 -3.05 -4.98 4.76
N ILE A 65 -2.62 -4.70 6.00
CA ILE A 65 -1.46 -3.86 6.32
C ILE A 65 -0.63 -4.57 7.38
N GLN A 66 -1.19 -4.72 8.58
CA GLN A 66 -0.51 -5.25 9.74
C GLN A 66 -1.15 -6.56 10.16
N ARG A 67 -0.31 -7.59 10.34
CA ARG A 67 -0.73 -8.89 10.86
C ARG A 67 -0.22 -9.11 12.28
N GLN A 68 -0.86 -10.04 12.96
CA GLN A 68 -0.41 -10.70 14.17
C GLN A 68 -0.27 -12.21 13.89
N PRO A 69 0.53 -12.96 14.67
CA PRO A 69 0.62 -14.42 14.54
C PRO A 69 -0.74 -15.12 14.58
N GLU A 70 -1.69 -14.60 15.34
CA GLU A 70 -3.05 -15.11 15.48
C GLU A 70 -3.84 -15.05 14.17
N ASP A 71 -3.57 -14.07 13.30
CA ASP A 71 -4.22 -13.94 12.00
C ASP A 71 -3.88 -15.14 11.10
N TYR A 72 -2.64 -15.64 11.17
CA TYR A 72 -2.22 -16.85 10.44
C TYR A 72 -2.96 -18.09 10.94
N ALA A 73 -3.17 -18.18 12.26
CA ALA A 73 -3.96 -19.26 12.85
C ALA A 73 -5.42 -19.20 12.41
N ALA A 74 -6.02 -18.00 12.38
CA ALA A 74 -7.38 -17.78 11.87
C ALA A 74 -7.51 -18.13 10.37
N MET A 75 -6.44 -17.94 9.59
CA MET A 75 -6.35 -18.35 8.18
C MET A 75 -6.04 -19.84 7.99
N GLY A 76 -5.71 -20.59 9.05
CA GLY A 76 -5.35 -22.01 8.98
C GLY A 76 -4.01 -22.28 8.29
N ILE A 77 -3.08 -21.32 8.31
CA ILE A 77 -1.75 -21.44 7.68
C ILE A 77 -0.62 -21.28 8.70
N PRO A 78 0.57 -21.86 8.46
CA PRO A 78 1.72 -21.69 9.35
C PRO A 78 2.15 -20.22 9.45
N VAL A 79 2.47 -19.78 10.67
CA VAL A 79 2.97 -18.42 10.92
C VAL A 79 4.30 -18.21 10.18
N ASN A 80 4.35 -17.23 9.27
CA ASN A 80 5.60 -16.78 8.69
C ASN A 80 6.23 -15.71 9.57
N GLN A 81 7.20 -16.10 10.41
CA GLN A 81 7.91 -15.19 11.33
C GLN A 81 8.70 -14.07 10.60
N ARG A 82 8.93 -14.21 9.29
CA ARG A 82 9.60 -13.21 8.45
C ARG A 82 8.62 -12.36 7.64
N SER A 83 7.34 -12.36 8.01
CA SER A 83 6.31 -11.57 7.33
C SER A 83 6.62 -10.08 7.43
N LEU A 84 6.57 -9.39 6.29
CA LEU A 84 6.72 -7.94 6.22
C LEU A 84 5.45 -7.19 6.66
N HIS A 85 4.34 -7.92 6.90
CA HIS A 85 3.17 -7.38 7.58
C HIS A 85 3.36 -7.27 9.10
N PHE A 86 4.44 -7.83 9.65
CA PHE A 86 4.81 -7.58 11.05
C PHE A 86 5.63 -6.28 11.18
N PRO A 87 5.59 -5.59 12.32
CA PRO A 87 6.48 -4.47 12.58
C PRO A 87 7.95 -4.89 12.43
N GLN A 88 8.67 -4.21 11.57
CA GLN A 88 10.10 -4.42 11.34
C GLN A 88 10.92 -3.59 12.35
N PRO A 89 12.26 -3.75 12.45
CA PRO A 89 13.10 -2.96 13.37
C PRO A 89 12.97 -1.44 13.22
N THR A 90 12.51 -0.96 12.05
CA THR A 90 12.18 0.45 11.80
C THR A 90 10.93 0.96 12.55
N GLY A 91 10.18 0.07 13.20
CA GLY A 91 8.89 0.39 13.84
C GLY A 91 7.68 0.35 12.91
N TYR A 92 7.87 0.08 11.61
CA TYR A 92 6.82 0.05 10.61
C TYR A 92 6.64 -1.34 10.00
N VAL A 93 5.45 -1.63 9.49
CA VAL A 93 5.22 -2.76 8.57
C VAL A 93 5.71 -2.37 7.17
N HIS A 94 6.33 -3.33 6.49
CA HIS A 94 7.02 -3.14 5.22
C HIS A 94 6.30 -3.79 4.04
N ALA A 95 5.07 -4.25 4.24
CA ALA A 95 4.21 -4.76 3.19
C ALA A 95 2.72 -4.46 3.42
N ILE A 96 1.96 -4.57 2.34
CA ILE A 96 0.51 -4.46 2.28
C ILE A 96 -0.05 -5.41 1.24
N ASP A 97 -1.35 -5.67 1.32
CA ASP A 97 -2.08 -6.38 0.29
C ASP A 97 -3.12 -5.47 -0.36
N LEU A 98 -3.17 -5.50 -1.69
CA LEU A 98 -4.13 -4.77 -2.50
C LEU A 98 -5.08 -5.75 -3.18
N ARG A 99 -6.38 -5.45 -3.20
CA ARG A 99 -7.39 -6.31 -3.84
C ARG A 99 -7.15 -6.42 -5.34
N THR A 100 -7.12 -7.64 -5.87
CA THR A 100 -7.10 -7.92 -7.33
C THR A 100 -8.30 -8.72 -7.81
N ILE A 101 -9.02 -9.41 -6.92
CA ILE A 101 -10.26 -10.11 -7.26
C ILE A 101 -11.30 -9.17 -7.88
N GLY A 102 -11.96 -9.64 -8.95
CA GLY A 102 -13.01 -8.88 -9.64
C GLY A 102 -12.50 -7.68 -10.45
N ARG A 103 -11.17 -7.47 -10.52
CA ARG A 103 -10.55 -6.42 -11.33
C ARG A 103 -10.08 -6.98 -12.67
N ASN A 104 -10.15 -6.16 -13.71
CA ASN A 104 -9.64 -6.50 -15.04
C ASN A 104 -8.11 -6.76 -14.98
N GLU A 105 -7.65 -7.81 -15.67
CA GLU A 105 -6.23 -8.18 -15.73
C GLU A 105 -5.30 -7.06 -16.25
N PHE A 106 -5.77 -6.23 -17.18
CA PHE A 106 -5.03 -5.05 -17.64
C PHE A 106 -4.86 -4.00 -16.54
N ARG A 107 -5.90 -3.78 -15.71
CA ARG A 107 -5.79 -2.89 -14.54
C ARG A 107 -4.82 -3.47 -13.52
N ASN A 108 -4.89 -4.78 -13.26
CA ASN A 108 -3.96 -5.46 -12.36
C ASN A 108 -2.52 -5.40 -12.88
N PHE A 109 -2.32 -5.53 -14.19
CA PHE A 109 -1.02 -5.37 -14.84
C PHE A 109 -0.46 -3.97 -14.68
N ILE A 110 -1.25 -2.92 -14.94
CA ILE A 110 -0.80 -1.52 -14.75
C ILE A 110 -0.49 -1.25 -13.29
N LEU A 111 -1.34 -1.68 -12.36
CA LEU A 111 -1.14 -1.50 -10.92
C LEU A 111 0.20 -2.10 -10.49
N ARG A 112 0.41 -3.38 -10.83
CA ARG A 112 1.65 -4.11 -10.55
C ARG A 112 2.88 -3.38 -11.10
N THR A 113 2.84 -3.08 -12.40
CA THR A 113 3.97 -2.45 -13.12
C THR A 113 4.28 -1.05 -12.57
N SER A 114 3.26 -0.29 -12.19
CA SER A 114 3.45 1.06 -11.64
C SER A 114 4.14 1.02 -10.28
N LEU A 115 3.74 0.08 -9.41
CA LEU A 115 4.37 -0.10 -8.10
C LEU A 115 5.81 -0.62 -8.22
N GLU A 116 6.06 -1.54 -9.16
CA GLU A 116 7.41 -2.00 -9.49
C GLU A 116 8.30 -0.87 -10.00
N PHE A 117 7.76 0.03 -10.84
CA PHE A 117 8.47 1.21 -11.32
C PHE A 117 8.79 2.21 -10.20
N MET A 118 7.94 2.29 -9.16
CA MET A 118 8.24 3.03 -7.92
C MET A 118 9.30 2.35 -7.04
N GLY A 119 9.81 1.18 -7.44
CA GLY A 119 10.86 0.43 -6.73
C GLY A 119 10.32 -0.57 -5.70
N LEU A 120 9.03 -0.87 -5.71
CA LEU A 120 8.41 -1.84 -4.79
C LEU A 120 8.46 -3.26 -5.34
N LYS A 121 8.54 -4.25 -4.46
CA LYS A 121 8.39 -5.66 -4.83
C LYS A 121 6.91 -6.01 -4.84
N THR A 122 6.46 -6.74 -5.85
CA THR A 122 5.05 -7.18 -5.92
C THR A 122 4.95 -8.67 -6.22
N ILE A 123 3.97 -9.33 -5.61
CA ILE A 123 3.64 -10.74 -5.85
C ILE A 123 2.13 -10.88 -5.81
N ARG A 124 1.50 -11.40 -6.87
CA ARG A 124 0.06 -11.71 -6.83
C ARG A 124 -0.14 -13.10 -6.24
N HIS A 125 -0.98 -13.18 -5.22
CA HIS A 125 -1.47 -14.44 -4.68
C HIS A 125 -2.87 -14.68 -5.22
N VAL A 126 -3.16 -15.90 -5.68
CA VAL A 126 -4.48 -16.31 -6.22
C VAL A 126 -5.08 -17.48 -5.41
N GLY A 127 -4.38 -17.95 -4.37
CA GLY A 127 -4.78 -19.11 -3.55
C GLY A 127 -5.90 -18.78 -2.57
N THR A 128 -5.56 -18.54 -1.30
CA THR A 128 -6.53 -18.28 -0.21
C THR A 128 -7.36 -17.00 -0.43
N ALA A 129 -6.81 -16.03 -1.15
CA ALA A 129 -7.49 -14.84 -1.64
C ALA A 129 -6.74 -14.31 -2.87
N ASP A 130 -7.45 -13.67 -3.81
CA ASP A 130 -6.83 -12.98 -4.95
C ASP A 130 -6.49 -11.53 -4.61
N HIS A 131 -5.21 -11.30 -4.30
CA HIS A 131 -4.65 -10.01 -3.94
C HIS A 131 -3.21 -9.85 -4.47
N LEU A 132 -2.79 -8.59 -4.63
CA LEU A 132 -1.41 -8.21 -4.91
C LEU A 132 -0.73 -7.84 -3.59
N HIS A 133 0.21 -8.68 -3.16
CA HIS A 133 1.14 -8.35 -2.10
C HIS A 133 2.18 -7.35 -2.61
N VAL A 134 2.40 -6.28 -1.86
CA VAL A 134 3.33 -5.19 -2.20
C VAL A 134 4.23 -4.93 -1.01
N ALA A 135 5.53 -4.93 -1.23
CA ALA A 135 6.53 -4.80 -0.17
C ALA A 135 7.65 -3.84 -0.54
N LEU A 136 8.29 -3.27 0.48
CA LEU A 136 9.56 -2.57 0.28
C LEU A 136 10.63 -3.54 -0.26
N PRO A 137 11.60 -3.04 -1.04
CA PRO A 137 12.76 -3.82 -1.43
C PRO A 137 13.70 -3.96 -0.23
N VAL A 138 13.33 -4.80 0.75
CA VAL A 138 14.25 -5.17 1.82
C VAL A 138 15.39 -6.01 1.25
N SER A 139 16.61 -5.58 1.54
CA SER A 139 17.83 -6.39 1.49
C SER A 139 17.78 -7.32 2.70
N HIS A 140 17.62 -8.62 2.45
CA HIS A 140 17.82 -9.65 3.48
C HIS A 140 19.29 -9.73 3.86
#